data_AF-A0A967YAI9-F1
#
_entry.id   AF-A0A967YAI9-F1
#
_cell.length_a   1.000
_cell.length_b   1.000
_cell.length_c   1.000
_cell.angle_alpha   90.00
_cell.angle_beta   90.00
_cell.angle_gamma   90.00
#
_symmetry.space_group_name_H-M   'P 1'
#
loop_
_entity.id
_entity.type
_entity.pdbx_description
1 polymer ?
#
loop_
_entity_poly.entity_id
_entity_poly.type
_entity_poly.pdbx_seq_one_letter_code
_entity_poly.pdbx_strand_id
1 'polypeptide(L)' 'ALNPKGYILSGSPNSVYDEGAPILPDYVMESGRPILGICYGMQLLAHRLGGRVSGSHHREYGPAR' A
#
# COMPACT_ATOMS: atom_id res chain seq x y z
N ALA A 1 24.27 5.43 -5.11
CA ALA A 1 22.87 5.51 -4.65
C ALA A 1 21.99 4.68 -5.58
N LEU A 2 20.94 4.04 -5.06
CA LEU A 2 19.99 3.29 -5.89
C LEU A 2 19.15 4.25 -6.75
N ASN A 3 18.96 3.93 -8.02
CA ASN A 3 18.16 4.71 -8.97
C ASN A 3 17.03 3.84 -9.56
N PRO A 4 16.05 3.38 -8.74
CA PRO A 4 15.00 2.47 -9.20
C PRO A 4 14.17 3.10 -10.32
N LYS A 5 13.63 2.28 -11.23
CA LYS A 5 12.73 2.77 -12.30
C LYS A 5 11.27 2.85 -11.85
N GLY A 6 10.93 2.26 -10.73
CA GLY A 6 9.60 2.27 -10.12
C GLY A 6 9.63 1.57 -8.76
N TYR A 7 8.49 1.57 -8.08
CA TYR A 7 8.32 0.97 -6.77
C TYR A 7 7.18 -0.03 -6.77
N ILE A 8 7.37 -1.16 -6.09
CA ILE A 8 6.31 -2.13 -5.81
C ILE A 8 6.09 -2.14 -4.30
N LEU A 9 4.87 -1.82 -3.88
CA LEU A 9 4.43 -1.87 -2.49
C LEU A 9 3.72 -3.20 -2.28
N SER A 10 4.33 -4.10 -1.51
CA SER A 10 3.81 -5.46 -1.30
C SER A 10 2.62 -5.51 -0.34
N GLY A 11 2.04 -6.71 -0.21
CA GLY A 11 1.06 -7.01 0.82
C GLY A 11 1.67 -7.00 2.23
N SER A 12 0.79 -6.93 3.23
CA SER A 12 1.07 -7.03 4.67
C SER A 12 -0.17 -7.64 5.34
N PRO A 13 -0.02 -8.35 6.49
CA PRO A 13 -1.16 -8.79 7.29
C PRO A 13 -1.83 -7.66 8.07
N ASN A 14 -1.24 -6.46 8.09
CA ASN A 14 -1.73 -5.31 8.87
C ASN A 14 -2.86 -4.55 8.15
N SER A 15 -3.68 -3.85 8.93
CA SER A 15 -4.54 -2.77 8.46
C SER A 15 -3.75 -1.47 8.29
N VAL A 16 -4.15 -0.60 7.36
CA VAL A 16 -3.54 0.74 7.22
C VAL A 16 -3.81 1.64 8.43
N TYR A 17 -4.77 1.27 9.28
CA TYR A 17 -5.12 1.99 10.50
C TYR A 17 -4.54 1.38 11.77
N ASP A 18 -3.81 0.25 11.69
CA ASP A 18 -3.21 -0.35 12.88
C ASP A 18 -2.10 0.57 13.43
N GLU A 19 -2.00 0.68 14.76
CA GLU A 19 -0.90 1.42 15.39
C GLU A 19 0.44 0.78 15.04
N GLY A 20 1.36 1.59 14.52
CA GLY A 20 2.67 1.12 14.06
C GLY A 20 2.67 0.41 12.70
N ALA A 21 1.55 0.43 11.96
CA ALA A 21 1.52 -0.11 10.61
C ALA A 21 2.55 0.59 9.68
N PRO A 22 3.21 -0.15 8.78
CA PRO A 22 4.18 0.44 7.86
C PRO A 22 3.55 1.53 6.99
N ILE A 23 4.06 2.76 7.06
CA ILE A 23 3.59 3.87 6.23
C ILE A 23 4.38 3.97 4.92
N LEU A 24 3.76 4.56 3.90
CA LEU A 24 4.43 4.85 2.62
C LEU A 24 5.41 6.02 2.81
N PRO A 25 6.73 5.83 2.60
CA PRO A 25 7.70 6.93 2.73
C PRO A 25 7.49 8.01 1.66
N ASP A 26 7.64 9.29 2.05
CA ASP A 26 7.36 10.43 1.16
C ASP A 26 8.22 10.44 -0.11
N TYR A 27 9.48 10.01 -0.01
CA TYR A 27 10.40 9.96 -1.16
C TYR A 27 9.88 9.08 -2.30
N VAL A 28 9.03 8.08 -2.00
CA VAL A 28 8.43 7.21 -3.02
C VAL A 28 7.44 8.01 -3.87
N MET A 29 6.61 8.84 -3.23
CA MET A 29 5.65 9.71 -3.91
C MET A 29 6.34 10.87 -4.64
N GLU A 30 7.34 11.48 -4.02
CA GLU A 30 8.08 12.62 -4.58
C GLU A 30 8.98 12.24 -5.74
N SER A 31 9.33 10.95 -5.88
CA SER A 31 10.22 10.47 -6.93
C SER A 31 9.68 10.66 -8.36
N GLY A 32 8.36 10.86 -8.53
CA GLY A 32 7.69 10.94 -9.82
C GLY A 32 7.74 9.64 -10.64
N ARG A 33 8.08 8.50 -10.01
CA ARG A 33 8.20 7.21 -10.68
C ARG A 33 6.90 6.42 -10.62
N PRO A 34 6.71 5.46 -11.54
CA PRO A 34 5.60 4.51 -11.45
C PRO A 34 5.60 3.74 -10.12
N ILE A 35 4.42 3.60 -9.52
CA ILE A 35 4.20 2.85 -8.28
C ILE A 35 3.09 1.82 -8.52
N LEU A 36 3.35 0.56 -8.15
CA LEU A 36 2.36 -0.51 -8.12
C LEU A 36 2.11 -0.93 -6.67
N GLY A 37 0.86 -0.83 -6.22
CA GLY A 37 0.44 -1.33 -4.90
C GLY A 37 -0.26 -2.68 -5.02
N ILE A 38 0.14 -3.65 -4.19
CA ILE A 38 -0.45 -4.99 -4.14
C ILE A 38 -1.07 -5.21 -2.76
N CYS A 39 -2.37 -5.48 -2.70
CA CYS A 39 -3.13 -5.71 -1.47
C CYS A 39 -2.93 -4.54 -0.48
N TYR A 40 -2.19 -4.73 0.62
CA TYR A 40 -1.87 -3.65 1.56
C TYR A 40 -1.19 -2.44 0.90
N GLY A 41 -0.27 -2.66 -0.05
CA GLY A 41 0.38 -1.57 -0.78
C GLY A 41 -0.61 -0.71 -1.58
N MET A 42 -1.68 -1.33 -2.09
CA MET A 42 -2.79 -0.60 -2.74
C MET A 42 -3.59 0.21 -1.71
N GLN A 43 -3.86 -0.34 -0.53
CA GLN A 43 -4.55 0.36 0.56
C GLN A 43 -3.73 1.58 1.04
N LEU A 44 -2.41 1.44 1.16
CA LEU A 44 -1.52 2.55 1.52
C LEU A 44 -1.59 3.69 0.51
N LEU A 45 -1.56 3.37 -0.79
CA LEU A 45 -1.69 4.38 -1.84
C LEU A 45 -3.04 5.08 -1.78
N ALA A 46 -4.13 4.32 -1.65
CA ALA A 46 -5.47 4.87 -1.54
C ALA A 46 -5.58 5.83 -0.34
N HIS A 47 -5.09 5.42 0.82
CA HIS A 47 -5.06 6.24 2.03
C HIS A 47 -4.20 7.50 1.85
N ARG A 48 -2.98 7.38 1.30
CA ARG A 48 -2.04 8.50 1.14
C ARG A 48 -2.50 9.54 0.12
N LEU A 49 -3.31 9.15 -0.85
CA LEU A 49 -3.92 10.02 -1.86
C LEU A 49 -5.26 10.63 -1.42
N GLY A 50 -5.65 10.47 -0.15
CA GLY A 50 -6.89 11.04 0.41
C GLY A 50 -8.14 10.20 0.17
N GLY A 51 -7.98 8.98 -0.35
CA GLY A 51 -9.03 7.98 -0.41
C GLY A 51 -9.34 7.37 0.96
N ARG A 52 -10.39 6.56 1.02
CA ARG A 52 -10.80 5.84 2.23
C ARG A 52 -10.66 4.34 2.02
N VAL A 53 -10.08 3.66 3.00
CA VAL A 53 -10.04 2.19 3.06
C VAL A 53 -11.06 1.76 4.10
N SER A 54 -11.99 0.88 3.73
CA SER A 54 -12.97 0.31 4.67
C SER A 54 -12.41 -0.94 5.31
N GLY A 55 -12.64 -1.10 6.62
CA GLY A 55 -12.33 -2.34 7.33
C GLY A 55 -13.27 -3.48 6.93
N SER A 56 -12.78 -4.72 7.07
CA SER A 56 -13.57 -5.93 6.97
C SER A 56 -13.30 -6.80 8.21
N HIS A 57 -14.32 -7.49 8.71
CA HIS A 57 -14.17 -8.49 9.77
C HIS A 57 -13.54 -9.79 9.26
N HIS A 58 -13.47 -9.99 7.94
CA HIS A 58 -12.88 -11.17 7.32
C HIS A 58 -11.70 -10.79 6.43
N ARG A 59 -10.62 -11.57 6.53
CA ARG A 59 -9.52 -11.54 5.58
C ARG A 59 -9.79 -12.58 4.51
N GLU A 60 -9.78 -12.15 3.25
CA GLU A 60 -10.05 -13.03 2.11
C GLU A 60 -8.74 -13.40 1.44
N TYR A 61 -8.47 -14.70 1.39
CA TYR A 61 -7.33 -15.27 0.68
C TYR A 61 -7.81 -16.46 -0.14
N GLY A 62 -7.52 -16.46 -1.43
CA GLY A 62 -7.93 -17.52 -2.35
C GLY A 62 -8.36 -16.97 -3.70
N PRO A 63 -8.61 -17.85 -4.68
CA PRO A 63 -9.16 -17.45 -5.96
C PRO A 63 -10.56 -16.85 -5.76
N ALA A 64 -10.76 -15.63 -6.26
CA ALA A 64 -12.09 -15.07 -6.43
C ALA A 64 -12.83 -15.83 -7.55
N ARG A 65 -14.15 -16.00 -7.40
CA ARG A 65 -15.03 -16.53 -8.45
C ARG A 65 -15.69 -15.40 -9.23
#